data_AF-A0A933K5J2-F1
#
_entry.id   AF-A0A933K5J2-F1
#
_cell.length_a   1.000
_cell.length_b   1.000
_cell.length_c   1.000
_cell.angle_alpha   90.00
_cell.angle_beta   90.00
_cell.angle_gamma   90.00
#
_symmetry.space_group_name_H-M   'P 1'
#
loop_
_entity.id
_entity.type
_entity.pdbx_description
1 polymer ?
#
loop_
_entity_poly.entity_id
_entity_poly.type
_entity_poly.pdbx_seq_one_letter_code
_entity_poly.pdbx_strand_id
1 'polypeptide(L)'
;MSTALAARVIAGVLVFRVLAPTLAAADRLPPGSSSAPARTQPGLSMLAALEGDWEGVNETTDRRYATRVWLNYRVISNESAVMETLRLGGMAPMVTIYFLDTDHVMATHYCSSNTQPRLRAPVIGPDPRTLKFAFLDCTNVLNSSQMNVSALEVTVDPPHRLTQVWYSHNRNWQPFRLVLSRVPPGPPGSVAPPGRPASPAAPAGVPTAGRSPVAVSAPMVQFEPYERMKALEGAWVGGTVEKTGPSAPCRATYTLISGGAAVMESLSIGRSPEMVTVYHQDGDQLMGTHYCESNSQPRLRTRQRPRPGESLVFEFLDATNVMNATSMNISSLELDIRSRDHLIQTWRSRSRQEPPTIIDLVRKK
;
A
#
# COMPACT_ATOMS: atom_id res chain seq x y z
N MET A 1 78.41 60.54 -37.02
CA MET A 1 79.09 59.23 -37.05
C MET A 1 78.87 58.57 -35.70
N SER A 2 78.48 57.29 -35.71
CA SER A 2 78.25 56.36 -34.56
C SER A 2 77.16 56.71 -33.54
N THR A 3 76.40 55.81 -32.90
CA THR A 3 75.76 54.48 -33.12
C THR A 3 75.09 54.14 -31.76
N ALA A 4 74.20 53.13 -31.73
CA ALA A 4 73.65 52.40 -30.55
C ALA A 4 72.32 52.96 -29.97
N LEU A 5 71.33 52.17 -29.52
CA LEU A 5 71.15 50.72 -29.40
C LEU A 5 69.63 50.40 -29.31
N ALA A 6 69.31 49.12 -29.53
CA ALA A 6 68.01 48.50 -29.74
C ALA A 6 67.08 48.37 -28.51
N ALA A 7 65.78 48.17 -28.80
CA ALA A 7 64.92 47.24 -28.05
C ALA A 7 63.80 46.71 -28.98
N ARG A 8 63.74 45.38 -29.15
CA ARG A 8 62.71 44.65 -29.90
C ARG A 8 61.50 44.39 -29.00
N VAL A 9 60.28 44.71 -29.47
CA VAL A 9 59.02 44.22 -28.91
C VAL A 9 58.38 43.28 -29.93
N ILE A 10 58.10 42.04 -29.52
CA ILE A 10 57.44 41.01 -30.34
C ILE A 10 55.92 41.20 -30.21
N ALA A 11 55.24 41.39 -31.34
CA ALA A 11 53.79 41.47 -31.46
C ALA A 11 53.16 40.06 -31.43
N GLY A 12 52.25 39.82 -30.48
CA GLY A 12 51.37 38.65 -30.46
C GLY A 12 49.98 39.02 -30.98
N VAL A 13 49.59 38.43 -32.11
CA VAL A 13 48.26 38.56 -32.72
C VAL A 13 47.27 37.68 -31.95
N LEU A 14 46.21 38.30 -31.39
CA LEU A 14 45.10 37.60 -30.74
C LEU A 14 44.02 37.28 -31.81
N VAL A 15 43.78 35.99 -32.07
CA VAL A 15 42.66 35.53 -32.93
C VAL A 15 41.46 35.24 -32.04
N PHE A 16 40.39 36.02 -32.18
CA PHE A 16 39.08 35.71 -31.59
C PHE A 16 38.36 34.64 -32.43
N ARG A 17 38.15 33.45 -31.85
CA ARG A 17 37.19 32.47 -32.38
C ARG A 17 35.80 32.78 -31.83
N VAL A 18 34.86 33.07 -32.73
CA VAL A 18 33.42 33.09 -32.43
C VAL A 18 32.93 31.64 -32.43
N LEU A 19 32.42 31.17 -31.29
CA LEU A 19 31.73 29.89 -31.15
C LEU A 19 30.22 30.18 -31.03
N ALA A 20 29.44 29.61 -31.96
CA ALA A 20 27.98 29.61 -31.91
C ALA A 20 27.49 28.76 -30.72
N PRO A 21 26.38 29.13 -30.05
CA PRO A 21 25.83 28.30 -28.99
C PRO A 21 25.05 27.13 -29.59
N THR A 22 25.46 25.92 -29.24
CA THR A 22 24.66 24.70 -29.39
C THR A 22 23.54 24.72 -28.36
N LEU A 23 22.28 24.61 -28.81
CA LEU A 23 21.14 24.30 -27.95
C LEU A 23 21.32 22.88 -27.41
N ALA A 24 21.72 22.75 -26.14
CA ALA A 24 21.56 21.51 -25.38
C ALA A 24 20.26 21.62 -24.57
N ALA A 25 19.30 20.75 -24.87
CA ALA A 25 18.09 20.58 -24.07
C ALA A 25 18.47 20.24 -22.63
N ALA A 26 17.96 21.03 -21.68
CA ALA A 26 18.19 20.84 -20.26
C ALA A 26 17.29 19.70 -19.74
N ASP A 27 17.81 18.48 -19.78
CA ASP A 27 17.24 17.32 -19.08
C ASP A 27 17.98 17.15 -17.73
N ARG A 28 17.89 18.17 -16.87
CA ARG A 28 18.45 18.14 -15.51
C ARG A 28 17.33 18.19 -14.49
N LEU A 29 16.91 17.00 -14.04
CA LEU A 29 16.26 16.83 -12.75
C LEU A 29 17.15 17.43 -11.64
N PRO A 30 16.58 18.13 -10.64
CA PRO A 30 17.36 18.60 -9.50
C PRO A 30 17.91 17.41 -8.69
N PRO A 31 19.18 17.44 -8.25
CA PRO A 31 19.72 16.44 -7.35
C PRO A 31 19.24 16.76 -5.92
N GLY A 32 18.41 15.91 -5.32
CA GLY A 32 17.95 16.22 -3.97
C GLY A 32 16.84 15.38 -3.37
N SER A 33 16.96 14.05 -3.37
CA SER A 33 16.59 13.27 -2.19
C SER A 33 17.56 12.10 -2.13
N SER A 34 18.60 12.24 -1.32
CA SER A 34 19.39 11.08 -0.88
C SER A 34 18.39 10.15 -0.21
N SER A 35 18.00 9.07 -0.90
CA SER A 35 17.37 7.94 -0.23
C SER A 35 18.40 7.44 0.76
N ALA A 36 18.08 7.53 2.05
CA ALA A 36 18.81 6.74 3.04
C ALA A 36 18.81 5.28 2.53
N PRO A 37 19.92 4.52 2.68
CA PRO A 37 19.93 3.12 2.30
C PRO A 37 18.73 2.45 2.96
N ALA A 38 17.94 1.71 2.18
CA ALA A 38 16.80 0.97 2.68
C ALA A 38 17.30 0.10 3.85
N ARG A 39 16.81 0.38 5.07
CA ARG A 39 17.11 -0.46 6.23
C ARG A 39 16.54 -1.84 5.92
N THR A 40 17.40 -2.82 5.69
CA THR A 40 16.97 -4.21 5.50
C THR A 40 16.82 -4.86 6.87
N GLN A 41 15.64 -5.42 7.13
CA GLN A 41 15.36 -6.19 8.32
C GLN A 41 15.07 -7.63 7.87
N PRO A 42 15.76 -8.66 8.43
CA PRO A 42 15.67 -10.03 7.93
C PRO A 42 14.26 -10.60 7.81
N GLY A 43 13.36 -10.21 8.70
CA GLY A 43 11.95 -10.58 8.69
C GLY A 43 11.14 -9.95 7.56
N LEU A 44 11.36 -8.68 7.18
CA LEU A 44 10.71 -8.13 5.99
C LEU A 44 11.27 -8.79 4.73
N SER A 45 12.58 -9.06 4.67
CA SER A 45 13.19 -9.81 3.56
C SER A 45 12.62 -11.23 3.43
N MET A 46 12.37 -11.91 4.56
CA MET A 46 11.68 -13.21 4.59
C MET A 46 10.27 -13.13 3.99
N LEU A 47 9.51 -12.07 4.30
CA LEU A 47 8.17 -11.87 3.71
C LEU A 47 8.24 -11.51 2.23
N ALA A 48 9.19 -10.68 1.81
CA ALA A 48 9.38 -10.31 0.41
C ALA A 48 9.70 -11.55 -0.44
N ALA A 49 10.47 -12.50 0.10
CA ALA A 49 10.76 -13.78 -0.57
C ALA A 49 9.51 -14.67 -0.78
N LEU A 50 8.38 -14.35 -0.14
CA LEU A 50 7.10 -15.04 -0.38
C LEU A 50 6.38 -14.58 -1.65
N GLU A 51 6.87 -13.55 -2.36
CA GLU A 51 6.25 -13.04 -3.57
C GLU A 51 5.77 -14.14 -4.52
N GLY A 52 4.54 -13.99 -5.01
CA GLY A 52 3.84 -14.97 -5.84
C GLY A 52 2.65 -15.63 -5.14
N ASP A 53 2.14 -16.68 -5.79
CA ASP A 53 0.92 -17.37 -5.39
C ASP A 53 1.19 -18.60 -4.52
N TRP A 54 0.31 -18.80 -3.56
CA TRP A 54 0.32 -19.93 -2.64
C TRP A 54 -1.10 -20.47 -2.49
N GLU A 55 -1.24 -21.79 -2.44
CA GLU A 55 -2.52 -22.43 -2.21
C GLU A 55 -2.42 -23.49 -1.12
N GLY A 56 -3.52 -23.73 -0.43
CA GLY A 56 -3.54 -24.65 0.68
C GLY A 56 -4.91 -24.85 1.29
N VAL A 57 -4.91 -25.29 2.54
CA VAL A 57 -6.12 -25.57 3.30
C VAL A 57 -6.04 -24.95 4.69
N ASN A 58 -7.21 -24.67 5.27
CA ASN A 58 -7.32 -24.45 6.70
C ASN A 58 -7.36 -25.80 7.43
N GLU A 59 -6.39 -26.05 8.31
CA GLU A 59 -6.28 -27.30 9.09
C GLU A 59 -7.10 -27.27 10.40
N THR A 60 -7.73 -26.15 10.77
CA THR A 60 -8.43 -26.03 12.06
C THR A 60 -9.90 -26.38 12.04
N THR A 61 -10.45 -26.65 10.86
CA THR A 61 -11.72 -27.35 10.73
C THR A 61 -11.46 -28.86 10.63
N ASP A 62 -12.36 -29.70 11.14
CA ASP A 62 -12.40 -31.14 10.79
C ASP A 62 -12.10 -31.28 9.30
N ARG A 63 -11.20 -32.19 8.90
CA ARG A 63 -10.72 -32.35 7.52
C ARG A 63 -11.86 -32.48 6.50
N ARG A 64 -13.06 -32.88 6.94
CA ARG A 64 -14.29 -32.89 6.14
C ARG A 64 -14.80 -31.51 5.72
N TYR A 65 -14.38 -30.44 6.39
CA TYR A 65 -14.72 -29.03 6.14
C TYR A 65 -13.47 -28.16 5.88
N ALA A 66 -12.38 -28.78 5.44
CA ALA A 66 -11.18 -28.06 5.01
C ALA A 66 -11.56 -27.06 3.91
N THR A 67 -11.36 -25.77 4.19
CA THR A 67 -11.65 -24.71 3.21
C THR A 67 -10.38 -24.43 2.41
N ARG A 68 -10.51 -24.36 1.08
CA ARG A 68 -9.38 -23.96 0.22
C ARG A 68 -8.99 -22.52 0.51
N VAL A 69 -7.68 -22.30 0.53
CA VAL A 69 -7.05 -21.03 0.85
C VAL A 69 -6.11 -20.66 -0.27
N TRP A 70 -6.16 -19.39 -0.69
CA TRP A 70 -5.19 -18.80 -1.60
C TRP A 70 -4.60 -17.56 -0.97
N LEU A 71 -3.27 -17.47 -1.01
CA LEU A 71 -2.52 -16.28 -0.68
C LEU A 71 -1.80 -15.79 -1.94
N ASN A 72 -1.75 -14.48 -2.12
CA ASN A 72 -0.86 -13.84 -3.07
C ASN A 72 -0.03 -12.81 -2.32
N TYR A 73 1.29 -12.87 -2.46
CA TYR A 73 2.21 -11.86 -1.95
C TYR A 73 2.74 -11.02 -3.11
N ARG A 74 2.78 -9.70 -2.92
CA ARG A 74 3.41 -8.74 -3.83
C ARG A 74 4.31 -7.80 -3.07
N VAL A 75 5.50 -7.54 -3.61
CA VAL A 75 6.31 -6.42 -3.17
C VAL A 75 5.75 -5.13 -3.79
N ILE A 76 5.50 -4.12 -2.96
CA ILE A 76 4.84 -2.85 -3.37
C ILE A 76 5.66 -1.64 -2.90
N SER A 77 5.33 -0.47 -3.44
CA SER A 77 5.87 0.81 -2.97
C SER A 77 7.39 0.84 -2.93
N ASN A 78 8.03 0.41 -4.02
CA ASN A 78 9.48 0.35 -4.18
C ASN A 78 10.17 -0.46 -3.07
N GLU A 79 9.69 -1.68 -2.83
CA GLU A 79 10.26 -2.63 -1.86
C GLU A 79 10.15 -2.21 -0.38
N SER A 80 9.44 -1.12 -0.08
CA SER A 80 9.21 -0.68 1.30
C SER A 80 8.12 -1.46 2.03
N ALA A 81 7.25 -2.16 1.31
CA ALA A 81 6.17 -2.94 1.88
C ALA A 81 5.87 -4.21 1.07
N VAL A 82 5.29 -5.20 1.76
CA VAL A 82 4.80 -6.46 1.17
C VAL A 82 3.30 -6.54 1.42
N MET A 83 2.52 -6.70 0.35
CA MET A 83 1.08 -6.89 0.44
C MET A 83 0.74 -8.37 0.29
N GLU A 84 -0.03 -8.89 1.24
CA GLU A 84 -0.66 -10.19 1.20
C GLU A 84 -2.15 -10.04 0.91
N THR A 85 -2.66 -10.80 -0.06
CA THR A 85 -4.10 -10.96 -0.29
C THR A 85 -4.52 -12.38 0.08
N LEU A 86 -5.40 -12.50 1.08
CA LEU A 86 -5.94 -13.76 1.57
C LEU A 86 -7.36 -14.00 1.05
N ARG A 87 -7.53 -15.11 0.31
CA ARG A 87 -8.83 -15.61 -0.14
C ARG A 87 -9.16 -16.92 0.56
N LEU A 88 -10.27 -16.91 1.28
CA LEU A 88 -10.82 -18.06 1.99
C LEU A 88 -12.19 -18.37 1.41
N GLY A 89 -12.42 -19.61 0.97
CA GLY A 89 -13.60 -20.04 0.21
C GLY A 89 -14.90 -19.26 0.47
N GLY A 90 -15.35 -18.52 -0.55
CA GLY A 90 -16.61 -17.75 -0.52
C GLY A 90 -16.56 -16.43 0.26
N MET A 91 -15.50 -16.16 1.03
CA MET A 91 -15.31 -14.89 1.72
C MET A 91 -14.63 -13.87 0.80
N ALA A 92 -14.93 -12.60 1.02
CA ALA A 92 -14.24 -11.52 0.34
C ALA A 92 -12.74 -11.51 0.70
N PRO A 93 -11.84 -11.17 -0.25
CA PRO A 93 -10.41 -11.18 0.00
C PRO A 93 -10.06 -10.21 1.13
N MET A 94 -9.27 -10.65 2.11
CA MET A 94 -8.68 -9.80 3.13
C MET A 94 -7.27 -9.41 2.71
N VAL A 95 -6.79 -8.27 3.20
CA VAL A 95 -5.45 -7.76 2.87
C VAL A 95 -4.66 -7.57 4.15
N THR A 96 -3.40 -8.01 4.15
CA THR A 96 -2.42 -7.69 5.19
C THR A 96 -1.24 -6.98 4.53
N ILE A 97 -0.84 -5.81 5.02
CA ILE A 97 0.34 -5.10 4.52
C ILE A 97 1.42 -5.12 5.59
N TYR A 98 2.58 -5.63 5.23
CA TYR A 98 3.77 -5.71 6.06
C TYR A 98 4.77 -4.62 5.68
N PHE A 99 5.38 -3.96 6.65
CA PHE A 99 6.33 -2.87 6.44
C PHE A 99 7.25 -2.70 7.64
N LEU A 100 8.28 -1.86 7.52
CA LEU A 100 9.19 -1.57 8.62
C LEU A 100 8.80 -0.34 9.42
N ASP A 101 8.84 -0.48 10.74
CA ASP A 101 8.89 0.63 11.67
C ASP A 101 10.17 0.52 12.51
N THR A 102 11.15 1.37 12.21
CA THR A 102 12.49 1.31 12.80
C THR A 102 13.15 -0.05 12.55
N ASP A 103 13.22 -0.93 13.54
CA ASP A 103 13.82 -2.26 13.54
C ASP A 103 12.78 -3.39 13.69
N HIS A 104 11.50 -3.02 13.76
CA HIS A 104 10.36 -3.93 13.90
C HIS A 104 9.66 -4.14 12.56
N VAL A 105 9.16 -5.35 12.33
CA VAL A 105 8.21 -5.61 11.23
C VAL A 105 6.81 -5.37 11.74
N MET A 106 6.09 -4.48 11.06
CA MET A 106 4.70 -4.19 11.32
C MET A 106 3.82 -4.95 10.33
N ALA A 107 2.61 -5.30 10.76
CA ALA A 107 1.56 -5.81 9.89
C ALA A 107 0.26 -5.05 10.18
N THR A 108 -0.38 -4.49 9.15
CA THR A 108 -1.75 -3.97 9.25
C THR A 108 -2.68 -4.90 8.49
N HIS A 109 -3.60 -5.53 9.19
CA HIS A 109 -4.56 -6.46 8.60
C HIS A 109 -5.92 -5.79 8.44
N TYR A 110 -6.44 -5.74 7.23
CA TYR A 110 -7.74 -5.19 6.90
C TYR A 110 -8.76 -6.34 6.89
N CYS A 111 -9.53 -6.48 7.97
CA CYS A 111 -10.47 -7.58 8.17
C CYS A 111 -11.85 -7.28 7.58
N SER A 112 -12.61 -8.32 7.23
CA SER A 112 -14.01 -8.18 6.80
C SER A 112 -14.97 -7.75 7.90
N SER A 113 -14.55 -7.82 9.16
CA SER A 113 -15.31 -7.30 10.30
C SER A 113 -15.20 -5.78 10.48
N ASN A 114 -14.61 -5.09 9.51
CA ASN A 114 -14.39 -3.64 9.53
C ASN A 114 -13.51 -3.16 10.69
N THR A 115 -12.48 -3.94 10.99
CA THR A 115 -11.44 -3.62 11.96
C THR A 115 -10.08 -3.67 11.28
N GLN A 116 -9.14 -2.86 11.75
CA GLN A 116 -7.79 -2.78 11.17
C GLN A 116 -6.72 -3.07 12.25
N PRO A 117 -6.61 -4.32 12.74
CA PRO A 117 -5.60 -4.67 13.73
C PRO A 117 -4.20 -4.42 13.19
N ARG A 118 -3.39 -3.74 14.00
CA ARG A 118 -1.96 -3.58 13.80
C ARG A 118 -1.22 -4.54 14.70
N LEU A 119 -0.28 -5.27 14.11
CA LEU A 119 0.55 -6.25 14.79
C LEU A 119 2.02 -5.86 14.63
N ARG A 120 2.85 -6.24 15.59
CA ARG A 120 4.28 -5.96 15.61
C ARG A 120 5.05 -7.24 15.91
N ALA A 121 6.01 -7.56 15.05
CA ALA A 121 7.04 -8.53 15.36
C ALA A 121 8.24 -7.83 16.01
N PRO A 122 8.88 -8.44 17.03
CA PRO A 122 10.11 -7.91 17.59
C PRO A 122 11.24 -7.93 16.55
N VAL A 123 12.38 -7.32 16.87
CA VAL A 123 13.62 -7.48 16.08
C VAL A 123 13.99 -8.96 16.02
N ILE A 124 14.32 -9.45 14.83
CA ILE A 124 14.64 -10.86 14.63
C ILE A 124 16.03 -10.98 14.05
N GLY A 125 16.77 -12.01 14.49
CA GLY A 125 18.11 -12.32 14.01
C GLY A 125 18.16 -12.67 12.53
N PRO A 126 19.37 -12.91 11.98
CA PRO A 126 19.52 -13.31 10.59
C PRO A 126 18.77 -14.63 10.36
N ASP A 127 17.97 -14.68 9.30
CA ASP A 127 17.22 -15.86 8.85
C ASP A 127 16.13 -16.39 9.80
N PRO A 128 15.09 -15.59 10.11
CA PRO A 128 13.95 -16.11 10.83
C PRO A 128 13.27 -17.23 10.05
N ARG A 129 13.16 -18.42 10.65
CA ARG A 129 12.22 -19.44 10.17
C ARG A 129 10.77 -19.03 10.46
N THR A 130 10.55 -18.23 11.50
CA THR A 130 9.21 -17.84 11.96
C THR A 130 9.20 -16.39 12.42
N LEU A 131 8.23 -15.62 11.91
CA LEU A 131 7.86 -14.31 12.40
C LEU A 131 6.68 -14.45 13.34
N LYS A 132 6.80 -13.88 14.54
CA LYS A 132 5.71 -13.82 15.52
C LYS A 132 5.30 -12.38 15.72
N PHE A 133 4.10 -12.05 15.29
CA PHE A 133 3.49 -10.76 15.44
C PHE A 133 2.54 -10.78 16.63
N ALA A 134 2.74 -9.85 17.57
CA ALA A 134 1.82 -9.58 18.66
C ALA A 134 0.92 -8.40 18.31
N PHE A 135 -0.32 -8.43 18.78
CA PHE A 135 -1.23 -7.29 18.69
C PHE A 135 -0.63 -6.03 19.33
N LEU A 136 -0.74 -4.91 18.62
CA LEU A 136 -0.35 -3.59 19.08
C LEU A 136 -1.60 -2.77 19.44
N ASP A 137 -2.47 -2.54 18.45
CA ASP A 137 -3.73 -1.84 18.60
C ASP A 137 -4.67 -2.12 17.40
N CYS A 138 -5.84 -1.49 17.39
CA CYS A 138 -6.83 -1.64 16.33
C CYS A 138 -7.74 -0.41 16.27
N THR A 139 -8.03 0.06 15.07
CA THR A 139 -9.05 1.09 14.84
C THR A 139 -10.42 0.49 14.60
N ASN A 140 -11.44 1.33 14.77
CA ASN A 140 -12.85 0.99 14.60
C ASN A 140 -13.34 -0.18 15.48
N VAL A 141 -12.85 -0.23 16.72
CA VAL A 141 -13.28 -1.21 17.74
C VAL A 141 -14.27 -0.54 18.69
N LEU A 142 -15.53 -0.94 18.65
CA LEU A 142 -16.57 -0.46 19.58
C LEU A 142 -16.49 -1.18 20.93
N ASN A 143 -16.08 -2.45 20.94
CA ASN A 143 -15.88 -3.25 22.14
C ASN A 143 -14.94 -4.43 21.90
N SER A 144 -14.46 -5.06 22.97
CA SER A 144 -13.47 -6.14 22.94
C SER A 144 -13.92 -7.38 22.13
N SER A 145 -15.22 -7.59 21.91
CA SER A 145 -15.72 -8.72 21.11
C SER A 145 -15.53 -8.54 19.60
N GLN A 146 -15.25 -7.32 19.13
CA GLN A 146 -14.91 -7.04 17.73
C GLN A 146 -13.41 -7.24 17.43
N MET A 147 -12.57 -7.38 18.46
CA MET A 147 -11.12 -7.56 18.27
C MET A 147 -10.80 -9.00 17.85
N ASN A 148 -10.89 -9.29 16.56
CA ASN A 148 -10.80 -10.67 16.08
C ASN A 148 -9.39 -11.25 16.05
N VAL A 149 -8.34 -10.44 15.94
CA VAL A 149 -6.95 -10.88 15.79
C VAL A 149 -6.10 -10.41 16.99
N SER A 150 -5.45 -11.34 17.67
CA SER A 150 -4.55 -11.07 18.82
C SER A 150 -3.07 -11.37 18.52
N ALA A 151 -2.79 -12.22 17.54
CA ALA A 151 -1.44 -12.51 17.08
C ALA A 151 -1.47 -13.16 15.69
N LEU A 152 -0.33 -13.12 15.02
CA LEU A 152 -0.06 -13.83 13.77
C LEU A 152 1.31 -14.49 13.87
N GLU A 153 1.41 -15.76 13.52
CA GLU A 153 2.68 -16.44 13.30
C GLU A 153 2.81 -16.80 11.81
N VAL A 154 3.92 -16.43 11.19
CA VAL A 154 4.25 -16.79 9.81
C VAL A 154 5.51 -17.63 9.84
N THR A 155 5.39 -18.92 9.51
CA THR A 155 6.51 -19.87 9.44
C THR A 155 6.77 -20.24 7.99
N VAL A 156 8.02 -20.13 7.56
CA VAL A 156 8.45 -20.51 6.23
C VAL A 156 9.37 -21.71 6.35
N ASP A 157 9.01 -22.78 5.66
CA ASP A 157 9.80 -23.99 5.50
C ASP A 157 10.25 -24.04 4.04
N PRO A 158 11.47 -23.55 3.74
CA PRO A 158 11.94 -23.43 2.37
C PRO A 158 12.01 -24.79 1.64
N PRO A 159 11.82 -24.82 0.31
CA PRO A 159 11.53 -23.68 -0.56
C PRO A 159 10.02 -23.44 -0.80
N HIS A 160 9.16 -24.32 -0.30
CA HIS A 160 7.80 -24.46 -0.85
C HIS A 160 6.69 -24.55 0.17
N ARG A 161 6.96 -24.45 1.48
CA ARG A 161 5.91 -24.55 2.50
C ARG A 161 5.83 -23.28 3.32
N LEU A 162 4.61 -22.77 3.43
CA LEU A 162 4.23 -21.62 4.23
C LEU A 162 3.18 -22.07 5.22
N THR A 163 3.36 -21.73 6.49
CA THR A 163 2.34 -21.90 7.52
C THR A 163 2.01 -20.55 8.11
N GLN A 164 0.72 -20.23 8.22
CA GLN A 164 0.26 -19.11 9.02
C GLN A 164 -0.63 -19.58 10.15
N VAL A 165 -0.48 -19.00 11.33
CA VAL A 165 -1.38 -19.23 12.47
C VAL A 165 -1.90 -17.88 12.95
N TRP A 166 -3.20 -17.69 12.84
CA TRP A 166 -3.89 -16.49 13.29
C TRP A 166 -4.59 -16.78 14.62
N TYR A 167 -4.34 -15.95 15.63
CA TYR A 167 -4.91 -16.10 16.96
C TYR A 167 -5.99 -15.05 17.18
N SER A 168 -7.01 -15.40 17.96
CA SER A 168 -8.08 -14.48 18.36
C SER A 168 -7.94 -14.01 19.79
N HIS A 169 -8.48 -12.84 20.12
CA HIS A 169 -8.65 -12.42 21.51
C HIS A 169 -9.66 -13.30 22.25
N ASN A 170 -10.61 -13.89 21.52
CA ASN A 170 -11.51 -14.89 22.08
C ASN A 170 -10.75 -16.21 22.27
N ARG A 171 -10.30 -16.48 23.50
CA ARG A 171 -9.53 -17.69 23.84
C ARG A 171 -10.31 -19.00 23.67
N ASN A 172 -11.63 -18.93 23.51
CA ASN A 172 -12.45 -20.11 23.22
C ASN A 172 -12.40 -20.52 21.74
N TRP A 173 -11.91 -19.64 20.86
CA TRP A 173 -11.74 -19.95 19.44
C TRP A 173 -10.40 -20.61 19.21
N GLN A 174 -10.42 -21.73 18.49
CA GLN A 174 -9.19 -22.35 18.02
C GLN A 174 -8.45 -21.39 17.10
N PRO A 175 -7.10 -21.32 17.17
CA PRO A 175 -6.31 -20.57 16.20
C PRO A 175 -6.66 -21.00 14.78
N PHE A 176 -6.58 -20.09 13.82
CA PHE A 176 -6.84 -20.38 12.42
C PHE A 176 -5.52 -20.67 11.71
N ARG A 177 -5.33 -21.91 11.25
CA ARG A 177 -4.04 -22.45 10.81
C ARG A 177 -4.10 -22.77 9.33
N LEU A 178 -3.32 -22.04 8.57
CA LEU A 178 -3.18 -22.19 7.13
C LEU A 178 -1.89 -22.94 6.85
N VAL A 179 -1.99 -24.02 6.07
CA VAL A 179 -0.82 -24.73 5.53
C VAL A 179 -0.89 -24.66 4.03
N LEU A 180 0.10 -24.00 3.43
CA LEU A 180 0.13 -23.66 2.02
C LEU A 180 1.41 -24.15 1.35
N SER A 181 1.28 -24.43 0.06
CA SER A 181 2.36 -24.73 -0.85
C SER A 181 2.45 -23.67 -1.93
N ARG A 182 3.69 -23.36 -2.37
CA ARG A 182 3.91 -22.41 -3.46
C ARG A 182 3.28 -22.95 -4.76
N VAL A 183 2.51 -22.11 -5.44
CA VAL A 183 2.00 -22.41 -6.78
C VAL A 183 3.13 -22.09 -7.77
N PRO A 184 3.58 -23.06 -8.60
CA PRO A 184 4.60 -22.79 -9.61
C PRO A 184 4.10 -21.73 -10.60
N PRO A 185 4.98 -20.84 -11.08
CA PRO A 185 4.61 -19.94 -12.17
C PRO A 185 4.19 -20.78 -13.38
N GLY A 186 3.04 -20.45 -13.96
CA GLY A 186 2.57 -21.11 -15.18
C GLY A 186 3.54 -20.89 -16.35
N PRO A 187 3.41 -21.65 -17.45
CA PRO A 187 4.26 -21.46 -18.62
C PRO A 187 4.18 -19.99 -19.13
N PRO A 188 5.28 -19.43 -19.64
CA PRO A 188 5.31 -18.05 -20.14
C PRO A 188 4.23 -17.85 -21.21
N GLY A 189 3.35 -16.87 -20.99
CA GLY A 189 2.16 -16.63 -21.82
C GLY A 189 0.82 -17.02 -21.17
N SER A 190 0.85 -17.76 -20.05
CA SER A 190 -0.33 -17.88 -19.18
C SER A 190 -0.44 -16.64 -18.29
N VAL A 191 -1.11 -15.60 -18.77
CA VAL A 191 -1.63 -14.57 -17.88
C VAL A 191 -2.67 -15.27 -17.00
N ALA A 192 -2.33 -15.56 -15.74
CA ALA A 192 -3.34 -15.84 -14.74
C ALA A 192 -4.30 -14.62 -14.76
N PRO A 193 -5.59 -14.80 -15.08
CA PRO A 193 -6.46 -13.68 -15.33
C PRO A 193 -6.56 -12.82 -14.06
N PRO A 194 -6.50 -11.48 -14.16
CA PRO A 194 -6.98 -10.65 -13.08
C PRO A 194 -8.50 -10.81 -13.04
N GLY A 195 -9.00 -11.60 -12.09
CA GLY A 195 -10.42 -11.60 -11.76
C GLY A 195 -11.08 -12.97 -11.74
N ARG A 196 -11.57 -13.29 -10.54
CA ARG A 196 -12.71 -14.17 -10.22
C ARG A 196 -12.53 -15.67 -10.52
N PRO A 197 -12.35 -16.54 -9.50
CA PRO A 197 -12.77 -17.92 -9.68
C PRO A 197 -14.28 -17.95 -9.94
N ALA A 198 -14.72 -18.80 -10.87
CA ALA A 198 -16.12 -19.02 -11.18
C ALA A 198 -16.95 -19.17 -9.89
N SER A 199 -18.12 -18.53 -9.85
CA SER A 199 -19.09 -18.77 -8.77
C SER A 199 -19.29 -20.28 -8.64
N PRO A 200 -19.15 -20.88 -7.44
CA PRO A 200 -19.51 -22.28 -7.29
C PRO A 200 -21.00 -22.42 -7.59
N ALA A 201 -21.35 -23.41 -8.41
CA ALA A 201 -22.72 -23.88 -8.50
C ALA A 201 -23.22 -24.21 -7.07
N ALA A 202 -24.45 -23.80 -6.76
CA ALA A 202 -25.05 -24.03 -5.45
C ALA A 202 -25.03 -25.55 -5.13
N PRO A 203 -24.48 -25.99 -3.99
CA PRO A 203 -24.65 -27.36 -3.58
C PRO A 203 -26.11 -27.57 -3.16
N ALA A 204 -26.75 -28.58 -3.74
CA ALA A 204 -27.98 -29.12 -3.21
C ALA A 204 -27.73 -29.66 -1.78
N GLY A 205 -28.52 -29.18 -0.83
CA GLY A 205 -28.76 -29.73 0.51
C GLY A 205 -27.59 -30.37 1.27
N VAL A 206 -27.04 -29.66 2.26
CA VAL A 206 -26.21 -30.26 3.34
C VAL A 206 -26.80 -29.85 4.69
N PRO A 207 -26.89 -30.76 5.69
CA PRO A 207 -27.53 -30.47 6.98
C PRO A 207 -26.69 -29.49 7.82
N THR A 208 -27.36 -28.62 8.56
CA THR A 208 -26.78 -27.63 9.47
C THR A 208 -26.20 -28.28 10.72
N ALA A 209 -24.87 -28.38 10.81
CA ALA A 209 -24.17 -28.63 12.06
C ALA A 209 -22.96 -27.68 12.18
N GLY A 210 -23.00 -26.83 13.21
CA GLY A 210 -21.82 -26.17 13.82
C GLY A 210 -21.00 -25.24 12.93
N ARG A 211 -21.59 -24.19 12.34
CA ARG A 211 -20.81 -23.05 11.83
C ARG A 211 -20.13 -22.35 13.01
N SER A 212 -18.80 -22.36 13.06
CA SER A 212 -18.06 -21.29 13.76
C SER A 212 -18.51 -19.96 13.15
N PRO A 213 -19.11 -19.04 13.92
CA PRO A 213 -19.50 -17.76 13.36
C PRO A 213 -18.23 -16.91 13.29
N VAL A 214 -17.62 -16.82 12.10
CA VAL A 214 -17.03 -15.53 11.74
C VAL A 214 -18.22 -14.59 11.74
N ALA A 215 -18.39 -13.85 12.83
CA ALA A 215 -19.52 -12.96 13.03
C ALA A 215 -19.57 -12.00 11.84
N VAL A 216 -20.59 -12.17 10.99
CA VAL A 216 -20.98 -11.12 10.06
C VAL A 216 -21.46 -10.00 10.95
N SER A 217 -20.67 -8.93 11.04
CA SER A 217 -21.03 -7.73 11.79
C SER A 217 -22.43 -7.29 11.36
N ALA A 218 -23.25 -6.85 12.33
CA ALA A 218 -24.53 -6.21 12.03
C ALA A 218 -24.35 -5.11 10.97
N PRO A 219 -25.34 -4.86 10.09
CA PRO A 219 -25.24 -3.82 9.08
C PRO A 219 -24.99 -2.49 9.79
N MET A 220 -23.82 -1.90 9.55
CA MET A 220 -23.53 -0.57 10.06
C MET A 220 -24.54 0.41 9.46
N VAL A 221 -24.94 1.40 10.25
CA VAL A 221 -25.65 2.58 9.74
C VAL A 221 -24.86 3.11 8.55
N GLN A 222 -25.51 3.27 7.41
CA GLN A 222 -24.85 3.78 6.20
C GLN A 222 -24.16 5.11 6.51
N PHE A 223 -22.84 5.12 6.41
CA PHE A 223 -22.03 6.31 6.55
C PHE A 223 -21.76 6.87 5.14
N GLU A 224 -22.58 7.83 4.72
CA GLU A 224 -22.57 8.38 3.36
C GLU A 224 -21.16 8.76 2.85
N PRO A 225 -20.27 9.40 3.64
CA PRO A 225 -18.91 9.70 3.18
C PRO A 225 -18.12 8.45 2.77
N TYR A 226 -18.34 7.31 3.43
CA TYR A 226 -17.69 6.06 3.06
C TYR A 226 -18.32 5.41 1.82
N GLU A 227 -19.63 5.58 1.61
CA GLU A 227 -20.27 5.14 0.35
C GLU A 227 -19.71 5.89 -0.86
N ARG A 228 -19.35 7.17 -0.71
CA ARG A 228 -18.63 7.92 -1.76
C ARG A 228 -17.24 7.35 -2.05
N MET A 229 -16.51 6.91 -1.02
CA MET A 229 -15.23 6.21 -1.20
C MET A 229 -15.42 4.89 -1.96
N LYS A 230 -16.44 4.11 -1.61
CA LYS A 230 -16.75 2.84 -2.29
C LYS A 230 -17.11 3.05 -3.77
N ALA A 231 -17.80 4.14 -4.10
CA ALA A 231 -18.15 4.49 -5.48
C ALA A 231 -16.95 4.76 -6.40
N LEU A 232 -15.75 4.94 -5.84
CA LEU A 232 -14.51 5.07 -6.62
C LEU A 232 -14.06 3.76 -7.26
N GLU A 233 -14.60 2.61 -6.84
CA GLU A 233 -14.23 1.28 -7.36
C GLU A 233 -14.11 1.28 -8.90
N GLY A 234 -12.97 0.78 -9.40
CA GLY A 234 -12.65 0.72 -10.83
C GLY A 234 -11.32 1.39 -11.18
N ALA A 235 -11.05 1.45 -12.49
CA ALA A 235 -9.83 2.01 -13.05
C ALA A 235 -10.03 3.47 -13.49
N TRP A 236 -9.01 4.28 -13.27
CA TRP A 236 -8.98 5.71 -13.54
C TRP A 236 -7.68 6.07 -14.24
N VAL A 237 -7.74 7.06 -15.12
CA VAL A 237 -6.61 7.57 -15.90
C VAL A 237 -6.65 9.09 -15.94
N GLY A 238 -5.50 9.73 -16.05
CA GLY A 238 -5.43 11.18 -16.13
C GLY A 238 -4.00 11.69 -16.04
N GLY A 239 -3.78 12.80 -15.36
CA GLY A 239 -2.44 13.34 -15.19
C GLY A 239 -2.31 14.38 -14.09
N THR A 240 -1.07 14.75 -13.78
CA THR A 240 -0.79 15.84 -12.85
C THR A 240 -1.16 17.20 -13.44
N VAL A 241 -1.67 18.10 -12.62
CA VAL A 241 -1.92 19.49 -13.01
C VAL A 241 -0.68 20.31 -12.68
N GLU A 242 0.16 20.51 -13.68
CA GLU A 242 1.40 21.28 -13.55
C GLU A 242 1.17 22.76 -13.85
N LYS A 243 1.82 23.65 -13.07
CA LYS A 243 1.83 25.09 -13.39
C LYS A 243 2.75 25.42 -14.57
N THR A 244 3.82 24.64 -14.73
CA THR A 244 4.84 24.80 -15.78
C THR A 244 5.38 23.43 -16.15
N GLY A 245 5.38 23.08 -17.44
CA GLY A 245 5.88 21.79 -17.92
C GLY A 245 4.79 20.79 -18.29
N PRO A 246 5.16 19.59 -18.78
CA PRO A 246 4.22 18.58 -19.22
C PRO A 246 3.57 17.85 -18.03
N SER A 247 2.27 17.57 -18.14
CA SER A 247 1.53 16.72 -17.19
C SER A 247 2.13 15.31 -17.14
N ALA A 248 2.36 14.78 -15.94
CA ALA A 248 2.78 13.40 -15.75
C ALA A 248 1.56 12.46 -15.83
N PRO A 249 1.57 11.41 -16.67
CA PRO A 249 0.43 10.52 -16.80
C PRO A 249 0.16 9.77 -15.49
N CYS A 250 -1.10 9.70 -15.09
CA CYS A 250 -1.51 9.06 -13.85
C CYS A 250 -2.47 7.89 -14.13
N ARG A 251 -2.32 6.82 -13.34
CA ARG A 251 -3.25 5.68 -13.31
C ARG A 251 -3.59 5.38 -11.87
N ALA A 252 -4.88 5.32 -11.56
CA ALA A 252 -5.36 4.88 -10.27
C ALA A 252 -6.32 3.70 -10.42
N THR A 253 -6.24 2.72 -9.52
CA THR A 253 -7.23 1.64 -9.42
C THR A 253 -7.75 1.57 -8.00
N TYR A 254 -9.06 1.65 -7.83
CA TYR A 254 -9.73 1.48 -6.55
C TYR A 254 -10.37 0.10 -6.51
N THR A 255 -10.06 -0.66 -5.47
CA THR A 255 -10.58 -2.01 -5.27
C THR A 255 -11.29 -2.09 -3.93
N LEU A 256 -12.52 -2.59 -3.91
CA LEU A 256 -13.17 -2.97 -2.66
C LEU A 256 -12.51 -4.24 -2.11
N ILE A 257 -11.99 -4.16 -0.90
CA ILE A 257 -11.38 -5.28 -0.19
C ILE A 257 -12.17 -5.59 1.08
N SER A 258 -11.96 -6.78 1.62
CA SER A 258 -12.52 -7.21 2.91
C SER A 258 -14.04 -7.05 2.99
N GLY A 259 -14.73 -7.41 1.91
CA GLY A 259 -16.20 -7.33 1.83
C GLY A 259 -16.74 -5.91 1.70
N GLY A 260 -15.91 -4.95 1.27
CA GLY A 260 -16.25 -3.53 1.19
C GLY A 260 -15.98 -2.76 2.49
N ALA A 261 -15.34 -3.39 3.48
CA ALA A 261 -14.92 -2.73 4.72
C ALA A 261 -13.73 -1.79 4.54
N ALA A 262 -12.95 -1.95 3.46
CA ALA A 262 -11.92 -1.00 3.06
C ALA A 262 -11.89 -0.83 1.53
N VAL A 263 -11.38 0.33 1.10
CA VAL A 263 -11.11 0.68 -0.30
C VAL A 263 -9.61 0.80 -0.45
N MET A 264 -9.02 0.02 -1.36
CA MET A 264 -7.60 0.07 -1.66
C MET A 264 -7.38 0.82 -2.97
N GLU A 265 -6.58 1.88 -2.92
CA GLU A 265 -6.06 2.59 -4.07
C GLU A 265 -4.66 2.09 -4.40
N SER A 266 -4.46 1.78 -5.68
CA SER A 266 -3.15 1.68 -6.34
C SER A 266 -2.98 2.92 -7.22
N LEU A 267 -1.94 3.73 -6.99
CA LEU A 267 -1.68 4.97 -7.73
C LEU A 267 -0.28 4.94 -8.36
N SER A 268 -0.20 5.26 -9.65
CA SER A 268 1.05 5.47 -10.37
C SER A 268 1.06 6.86 -11.01
N ILE A 269 2.18 7.58 -10.86
CA ILE A 269 2.38 8.93 -11.41
C ILE A 269 3.65 8.91 -12.27
N GLY A 270 3.52 9.17 -13.56
CA GLY A 270 4.63 9.16 -14.50
C GLY A 270 5.36 7.82 -14.52
N ARG A 271 6.64 7.83 -14.10
CA ARG A 271 7.50 6.65 -13.97
C ARG A 271 7.74 6.25 -12.51
N SER A 272 7.12 6.92 -11.56
CA SER A 272 7.28 6.60 -10.14
C SER A 272 6.69 5.21 -9.82
N PRO A 273 7.30 4.48 -8.88
CA PRO A 273 6.76 3.24 -8.34
C PRO A 273 5.29 3.38 -7.90
N GLU A 274 4.55 2.27 -7.97
CA GLU A 274 3.16 2.21 -7.50
C GLU A 274 3.11 2.49 -5.98
N MET A 275 2.30 3.47 -5.61
CA MET A 275 1.94 3.77 -4.22
C MET A 275 0.59 3.13 -3.90
N VAL A 276 0.40 2.73 -2.65
CA VAL A 276 -0.85 2.12 -2.19
C VAL A 276 -1.45 2.96 -1.06
N THR A 277 -2.73 3.26 -1.12
CA THR A 277 -3.47 3.86 0.00
C THR A 277 -4.66 2.98 0.36
N VAL A 278 -4.84 2.64 1.63
CA VAL A 278 -6.00 1.89 2.09
C VAL A 278 -6.89 2.77 2.96
N TYR A 279 -8.12 2.99 2.51
CA TYR A 279 -9.13 3.82 3.15
C TYR A 279 -10.19 2.96 3.84
N HIS A 280 -10.68 3.40 5.00
CA HIS A 280 -11.78 2.76 5.72
C HIS A 280 -12.52 3.77 6.60
N GLN A 281 -13.69 3.37 7.09
CA GLN A 281 -14.43 4.11 8.11
C GLN A 281 -13.86 3.81 9.50
N ASP A 282 -13.67 4.85 10.30
CA ASP A 282 -13.32 4.77 11.73
C ASP A 282 -14.29 5.65 12.53
N GLY A 283 -15.30 5.02 13.14
CA GLY A 283 -16.40 5.74 13.78
C GLY A 283 -17.21 6.58 12.78
N ASP A 284 -17.28 7.90 13.02
CA ASP A 284 -17.93 8.88 12.14
C ASP A 284 -16.95 9.64 11.23
N GLN A 285 -15.72 9.14 11.12
CA GLN A 285 -14.64 9.71 10.32
C GLN A 285 -14.13 8.68 9.30
N LEU A 286 -13.32 9.16 8.35
CA LEU A 286 -12.57 8.30 7.43
C LEU A 286 -11.09 8.31 7.80
N MET A 287 -10.45 7.16 7.68
CA MET A 287 -9.01 7.01 7.83
C MET A 287 -8.39 6.42 6.56
N GLY A 288 -7.19 6.87 6.21
CA GLY A 288 -6.38 6.35 5.11
C GLY A 288 -4.97 6.05 5.60
N THR A 289 -4.41 4.90 5.24
CA THR A 289 -2.98 4.61 5.45
C THR A 289 -2.30 4.56 4.09
N HIS A 290 -1.33 5.45 3.88
CA HIS A 290 -0.60 5.54 2.62
C HIS A 290 0.76 4.87 2.76
N TYR A 291 1.08 4.00 1.80
CA TYR A 291 2.33 3.28 1.68
C TYR A 291 3.08 3.84 0.47
N CYS A 292 4.23 4.45 0.72
CA CYS A 292 5.03 5.11 -0.29
C CYS A 292 6.48 4.62 -0.30
N GLU A 293 7.20 4.96 -1.36
CA GLU A 293 8.61 4.59 -1.56
C GLU A 293 9.58 5.13 -0.51
N SER A 294 9.20 6.19 0.22
CA SER A 294 10.06 6.78 1.26
C SER A 294 10.13 5.94 2.54
N ASN A 295 9.52 4.74 2.54
CA ASN A 295 9.44 3.84 3.69
C ASN A 295 8.80 4.49 4.92
N SER A 296 7.97 5.52 4.71
CA SER A 296 7.06 6.08 5.69
C SER A 296 5.64 5.62 5.38
N GLN A 297 4.86 5.39 6.43
CA GLN A 297 3.46 4.95 6.31
C GLN A 297 2.53 5.96 6.99
N PRO A 298 2.36 7.16 6.43
CA PRO A 298 1.49 8.16 7.03
C PRO A 298 0.04 7.66 7.09
N ARG A 299 -0.51 7.76 8.30
CA ARG A 299 -1.93 7.62 8.56
C ARG A 299 -2.55 9.00 8.50
N LEU A 300 -3.63 9.10 7.73
CA LEU A 300 -4.40 10.31 7.52
C LEU A 300 -5.82 10.09 8.01
N ARG A 301 -6.45 11.10 8.61
CA ARG A 301 -7.83 11.04 9.12
C ARG A 301 -8.56 12.32 8.79
N THR A 302 -9.85 12.22 8.51
CA THR A 302 -10.70 13.42 8.36
C THR A 302 -10.86 14.10 9.72
N ARG A 303 -10.55 15.40 9.85
CA ARG A 303 -10.63 16.15 11.14
C ARG A 303 -11.99 16.06 11.84
N GLN A 304 -13.05 16.02 11.04
CA GLN A 304 -14.43 15.97 11.49
C GLN A 304 -15.21 15.03 10.57
N ARG A 305 -16.43 14.66 10.97
CA ARG A 305 -17.37 13.94 10.12
C ARG A 305 -17.55 14.69 8.80
N PRO A 306 -17.16 14.11 7.64
CA PRO A 306 -17.34 14.76 6.36
C PRO A 306 -18.84 14.98 6.08
N ARG A 307 -19.17 16.12 5.49
CA ARG A 307 -20.55 16.42 5.08
C ARG A 307 -20.82 15.84 3.69
N PRO A 308 -22.07 15.43 3.41
CA PRO A 308 -22.44 15.00 2.07
C PRO A 308 -22.12 16.06 1.01
N GLY A 309 -21.54 15.64 -0.11
CA GLY A 309 -21.20 16.53 -1.24
C GLY A 309 -19.92 17.37 -1.10
N GLU A 310 -19.31 17.47 0.09
CA GLU A 310 -18.03 18.17 0.27
C GLU A 310 -16.83 17.26 -0.06
N SER A 311 -15.69 17.83 -0.48
CA SER A 311 -14.44 17.08 -0.65
C SER A 311 -14.08 16.31 0.62
N LEU A 312 -13.54 15.10 0.46
CA LEU A 312 -13.03 14.31 1.57
C LEU A 312 -11.61 14.75 1.88
N VAL A 313 -11.45 15.55 2.93
CA VAL A 313 -10.15 16.10 3.36
C VAL A 313 -9.59 15.26 4.50
N PHE A 314 -8.55 14.50 4.19
CA PHE A 314 -7.75 13.73 5.14
C PHE A 314 -6.52 14.55 5.54
N GLU A 315 -6.26 14.58 6.84
CA GLU A 315 -5.09 15.22 7.39
C GLU A 315 -4.19 14.23 8.10
N PHE A 316 -2.91 14.54 8.12
CA PHE A 316 -1.94 13.75 8.85
C PHE A 316 -2.33 13.53 10.31
N LEU A 317 -2.38 12.27 10.72
CA LEU A 317 -2.58 11.83 12.09
C LEU A 317 -1.24 11.49 12.74
N ASP A 318 -0.57 10.46 12.22
CA ASP A 318 0.76 10.03 12.64
C ASP A 318 1.42 9.17 11.53
N ALA A 319 2.70 8.84 11.69
CA ALA A 319 3.43 7.94 10.80
C ALA A 319 4.45 7.14 11.62
N THR A 320 4.71 5.92 11.16
CA THR A 320 5.84 5.09 11.59
C THR A 320 7.10 5.41 10.79
N ASN A 321 8.27 5.01 11.30
CA ASN A 321 9.57 5.17 10.65
C ASN A 321 9.94 6.63 10.28
N VAL A 322 9.47 7.60 11.06
CA VAL A 322 9.76 9.03 10.85
C VAL A 322 11.10 9.39 11.47
N MET A 323 12.13 9.57 10.65
CA MET A 323 13.48 9.93 11.12
C MET A 323 13.57 11.39 11.59
N ASN A 324 12.77 12.28 11.00
CA ASN A 324 12.58 13.66 11.46
C ASN A 324 11.28 14.25 10.87
N ALA A 325 10.77 15.34 11.42
CA ALA A 325 9.49 15.93 10.98
C ALA A 325 9.45 16.31 9.49
N THR A 326 10.61 16.45 8.85
CA THR A 326 10.81 16.71 7.42
C THR A 326 10.93 15.44 6.56
N SER A 327 11.13 14.26 7.14
CA SER A 327 11.25 13.00 6.39
C SER A 327 9.90 12.42 5.98
N MET A 328 8.80 13.01 6.45
CA MET A 328 7.47 12.71 5.96
C MET A 328 7.01 13.75 4.95
N ASN A 329 6.65 13.29 3.77
CA ASN A 329 6.35 14.17 2.65
C ASN A 329 4.84 14.40 2.44
N ILE A 330 3.97 13.98 3.37
CA ILE A 330 2.51 14.14 3.24
C ILE A 330 1.92 14.77 4.51
N SER A 331 1.22 15.89 4.34
CA SER A 331 0.47 16.62 5.37
C SER A 331 -1.04 16.44 5.23
N SER A 332 -1.55 16.35 4.00
CA SER A 332 -2.97 16.15 3.73
C SER A 332 -3.21 15.51 2.37
N LEU A 333 -4.32 14.81 2.25
CA LEU A 333 -4.91 14.36 1.00
C LEU A 333 -6.34 14.88 0.93
N GLU A 334 -6.69 15.51 -0.18
CA GLU A 334 -8.06 15.91 -0.48
C GLU A 334 -8.56 15.15 -1.70
N LEU A 335 -9.72 14.51 -1.57
CA LEU A 335 -10.43 13.85 -2.67
C LEU A 335 -11.68 14.65 -3.02
N ASP A 336 -11.64 15.34 -4.15
CA ASP A 336 -12.76 16.08 -4.75
C ASP A 336 -13.45 15.18 -5.78
N ILE A 337 -14.50 14.47 -5.33
CA ILE A 337 -15.31 13.56 -6.14
C ILE A 337 -16.39 14.38 -6.86
N ARG A 338 -16.03 14.95 -8.01
CA ARG A 338 -16.89 15.86 -8.78
C ARG A 338 -18.08 15.17 -9.43
N SER A 339 -17.89 13.92 -9.86
CA SER A 339 -18.93 13.09 -10.43
C SER A 339 -18.55 11.61 -10.34
N ARG A 340 -19.40 10.73 -10.88
CA ARG A 340 -19.10 9.29 -11.00
C ARG A 340 -17.81 9.02 -11.80
N ASP A 341 -17.47 9.92 -12.73
CA ASP A 341 -16.42 9.70 -13.71
C ASP A 341 -15.31 10.76 -13.67
N HIS A 342 -15.32 11.64 -12.66
CA HIS A 342 -14.31 12.68 -12.48
C HIS A 342 -13.93 12.84 -11.01
N LEU A 343 -12.65 12.64 -10.72
CA LEU A 343 -12.04 12.75 -9.40
C LEU A 343 -10.83 13.66 -9.50
N ILE A 344 -10.68 14.60 -8.55
CA ILE A 344 -9.42 15.31 -8.35
C ILE A 344 -8.83 14.93 -7.00
N GLN A 345 -7.54 14.61 -7.00
CA GLN A 345 -6.76 14.44 -5.79
C GLN A 345 -5.83 15.62 -5.59
N THR A 346 -5.75 16.12 -4.37
CA THR A 346 -4.75 17.12 -4.00
C THR A 346 -3.91 16.59 -2.84
N TRP A 347 -2.67 16.23 -3.13
CA TRP A 347 -1.67 15.80 -2.15
C TRP A 347 -0.83 16.99 -1.72
N ARG A 348 -0.72 17.23 -0.42
CA ARG A 348 0.08 18.32 0.14
C ARG A 348 1.23 17.75 0.96
N SER A 349 2.41 18.32 0.80
CA SER A 349 3.59 18.00 1.60
C SER A 349 3.58 18.72 2.94
N ARG A 350 4.37 18.23 3.91
CA ARG A 350 4.64 18.96 5.15
C ARG A 350 5.60 20.13 4.92
N SER A 351 6.42 20.06 3.87
CA SER A 351 7.24 21.18 3.43
C SER A 351 6.33 22.27 2.88
N ARG A 352 6.23 23.41 3.57
CA ARG A 352 5.44 24.57 3.11
C ARG A 352 5.97 25.20 1.82
N GLN A 353 7.18 24.84 1.40
CA GLN A 353 7.82 25.34 0.19
C GLN A 353 7.44 24.51 -1.05
N GLU A 354 6.92 23.29 -0.85
CA GLU A 354 6.51 22.42 -1.95
C GLU A 354 5.05 22.72 -2.34
N PRO A 355 4.77 23.00 -3.62
CA PRO A 355 3.40 23.12 -4.09
C PRO A 355 2.66 21.78 -3.97
N PRO A 356 1.32 21.81 -3.86
CA PRO A 356 0.54 20.59 -3.88
C PRO A 356 0.70 19.84 -5.20
N THR A 357 0.75 18.51 -5.14
CA THR A 357 0.55 17.65 -6.31
C THR A 357 -0.94 17.47 -6.53
N ILE A 358 -1.45 18.02 -7.62
CA ILE A 358 -2.86 17.90 -8.02
C ILE A 358 -2.93 16.86 -9.14
N ILE A 359 -3.82 15.90 -9.01
CA ILE A 359 -4.04 14.84 -10.00
C ILE A 359 -5.49 14.91 -10.45
N ASP A 360 -5.69 15.13 -11.75
CA ASP A 360 -7.01 15.11 -12.38
C ASP A 360 -7.23 13.75 -13.03
N LEU A 361 -8.23 13.01 -12.57
CA LEU A 361 -8.53 11.64 -12.96
C LEU A 361 -9.93 11.53 -13.55
N VAL A 362 -10.02 10.87 -14.70
CA VAL A 362 -11.28 10.43 -15.29
C VAL A 362 -11.37 8.91 -15.26
N ARG A 363 -12.59 8.39 -15.09
CA ARG A 363 -12.80 6.95 -15.09
C ARG A 363 -12.42 6.36 -16.45
N LYS A 364 -11.64 5.28 -16.44
CA LYS A 364 -11.29 4.54 -17.66
C LYS A 364 -12.54 3.84 -18.18
N LYS A 365 -12.95 4.18 -19.41
CA LYS A 365 -14.09 3.56 -20.10
C LYS A 365 -13.78 2.13 -20.53
#